data_AF-A0A183EYR5-F1
#
_entry.id   AF-A0A183EYR5-F1
#
_cell.length_a   1.000
_cell.length_b   1.000
_cell.length_c   1.000
_cell.angle_alpha   90.00
_cell.angle_beta   90.00
_cell.angle_gamma   90.00
#
_symmetry.space_group_name_H-M   'P 1'
#
loop_
_entity.id
_entity.type
_entity.pdbx_description
1 polymer ?
#
loop_
_entity_poly.entity_id
_entity_poly.type
_entity_poly.pdbx_seq_one_letter_code
_entity_poly.pdbx_strand_id
1 'polypeptide(L)'
;MLISGECHLDEITFKADKGVFLEGRVMPAVEGVEIRSSHSKDPNVILKGVTDSSGKYRMGPVRNIEDFDIIAEKNGYKFEKTDELGVLRAIKLSQLIRPGEYFLRPILQEYQFEPKSLTININEGELETVSLKGHRFAYRYFSTFE
;
A
#
# COMPACT_ATOMS: atom_id res chain seq x y z
N MET A 1 -41.35 22.36 -50.88
CA MET A 1 -41.49 22.00 -49.46
C MET A 1 -40.12 22.21 -48.83
N LEU A 2 -39.90 23.33 -48.14
CA LEU A 2 -38.63 23.62 -47.47
C LEU A 2 -38.76 23.13 -46.02
N ILE A 3 -37.99 22.12 -45.65
CA ILE A 3 -37.90 21.64 -44.28
C ILE A 3 -36.84 22.51 -43.60
N SER A 4 -37.27 23.49 -42.81
CA SER A 4 -36.40 24.24 -41.91
C SER A 4 -36.11 23.36 -40.69
N GLY A 5 -35.00 22.63 -40.72
CA GLY A 5 -34.50 21.91 -39.56
C GLY A 5 -33.91 22.90 -38.57
N GLU A 6 -34.60 23.12 -37.45
CA GLU A 6 -34.04 23.87 -36.31
C GLU A 6 -32.94 23.02 -35.66
N CYS A 7 -31.70 23.45 -35.86
CA CYS A 7 -30.54 22.85 -35.20
C CYS A 7 -30.46 23.41 -33.78
N HIS A 8 -30.99 22.66 -32.82
CA HIS A 8 -30.71 22.90 -31.41
C HIS A 8 -29.29 22.40 -31.13
N LEU A 9 -28.34 23.34 -31.15
CA LEU A 9 -27.01 23.12 -30.61
C LEU A 9 -27.13 23.10 -29.09
N ASP A 10 -27.45 21.93 -28.52
CA ASP A 10 -27.37 21.72 -27.09
C ASP A 10 -25.91 21.95 -26.67
N GLU A 11 -25.67 23.07 -25.99
CA GLU A 11 -24.33 23.48 -25.56
C GLU A 11 -23.87 22.55 -24.43
N ILE A 12 -23.16 21.49 -24.79
CA ILE A 12 -22.54 20.59 -23.80
C ILE A 12 -21.38 21.34 -23.15
N THR A 13 -21.58 21.79 -21.92
CA THR A 13 -20.53 22.47 -21.15
C THR A 13 -19.61 21.44 -20.50
N PHE A 14 -18.39 21.29 -21.02
CA PHE A 14 -17.34 20.51 -20.39
C PHE A 14 -16.59 21.37 -19.37
N LYS A 15 -16.69 21.03 -18.09
CA LYS A 15 -15.82 21.60 -17.05
C LYS A 15 -14.56 20.75 -16.95
N ALA A 16 -13.43 21.31 -17.33
CA ALA A 16 -12.12 20.68 -17.18
C ALA A 16 -11.38 21.32 -16.01
N ASP A 17 -11.03 20.52 -15.01
CA ASP A 17 -10.12 20.93 -13.95
C ASP A 17 -8.67 20.67 -14.38
N LYS A 18 -7.73 21.52 -13.95
CA LYS A 18 -6.30 21.31 -14.17
C LYS A 18 -5.83 20.13 -13.31
N GLY A 19 -5.48 19.03 -13.96
CA GLY A 19 -4.90 17.86 -13.31
C GLY A 19 -3.42 18.02 -12.97
N VAL A 20 -3.03 17.64 -11.76
CA VAL A 20 -1.63 17.53 -11.31
C VAL A 20 -1.21 16.06 -11.39
N PHE A 21 0.02 15.80 -11.84
CA PHE A 21 0.61 14.47 -11.80
C PHE A 21 1.61 14.38 -10.65
N LEU A 22 1.53 13.30 -9.87
CA LEU A 22 2.54 12.92 -8.90
C LEU A 22 3.61 12.10 -9.61
N GLU A 23 4.83 12.63 -9.63
CA GLU A 23 6.01 11.93 -10.13
C GLU A 23 6.94 11.65 -8.96
N GLY A 24 7.39 10.41 -8.87
CA GLY A 24 8.17 9.95 -7.74
C GLY A 24 9.18 8.87 -8.12
N ARG A 25 9.95 8.43 -7.13
CA ARG A 25 10.97 7.40 -7.31
C ARG A 25 11.19 6.59 -6.04
N VAL A 26 11.60 5.35 -6.24
CA VAL A 26 12.01 4.42 -5.20
C VAL A 26 13.54 4.34 -5.19
N MET A 27 14.15 4.39 -4.00
CA MET A 27 15.60 4.37 -3.78
C MET A 27 16.02 3.32 -2.74
N PRO A 28 16.92 2.37 -3.05
CA PRO A 28 17.53 2.12 -4.36
C PRO A 28 16.50 1.82 -5.44
N ALA A 29 16.88 1.91 -6.72
CA ALA A 29 15.96 1.65 -7.83
C ALA A 29 15.42 0.21 -7.74
N VAL A 30 14.09 0.08 -7.70
CA VAL A 30 13.39 -1.20 -7.69
C VAL A 30 12.27 -1.12 -8.72
N GLU A 31 12.31 -1.99 -9.71
CA GLU A 31 11.30 -2.10 -10.76
C GLU A 31 10.05 -2.85 -10.27
N GLY A 32 8.87 -2.54 -10.79
CA GLY A 32 7.67 -3.33 -10.53
C GLY A 32 7.13 -3.23 -9.10
N VAL A 33 7.49 -2.18 -8.37
CA VAL A 33 6.82 -1.79 -7.11
C VAL A 33 5.45 -1.21 -7.46
N GLU A 34 4.40 -1.77 -6.87
CA GLU A 34 3.05 -1.22 -6.97
C GLU A 34 2.93 0.00 -6.06
N ILE A 35 2.60 1.15 -6.63
CA ILE A 35 2.33 2.37 -5.89
C ILE A 35 0.83 2.60 -5.89
N ARG A 36 0.24 2.69 -4.70
CA ARG A 36 -1.16 2.98 -4.48
C ARG A 36 -1.30 4.28 -3.73
N SER A 37 -2.31 5.04 -4.07
CA SER A 37 -2.66 6.21 -3.28
C SER A 37 -4.15 6.38 -3.17
N SER A 38 -4.63 6.47 -1.94
CA SER A 38 -6.02 6.76 -1.60
C SER A 38 -6.17 8.22 -1.24
N HIS A 39 -7.25 8.84 -1.70
CA HIS A 39 -7.59 10.20 -1.30
C HIS A 39 -8.09 10.23 0.16
N SER A 40 -7.61 11.18 0.95
CA SER A 40 -7.93 11.32 2.38
C SER A 40 -9.44 11.45 2.67
N LYS A 41 -10.21 12.01 1.74
CA LYS A 41 -11.66 12.25 1.89
C LYS A 41 -12.54 11.29 1.10
N ASP A 42 -11.98 10.52 0.17
CA ASP A 42 -12.72 9.55 -0.63
C ASP A 42 -11.88 8.28 -0.86
N PRO A 43 -12.02 7.27 0.00
CA PRO A 43 -11.22 6.05 -0.09
C PRO A 43 -11.51 5.22 -1.35
N ASN A 44 -12.57 5.51 -2.11
CA ASN A 44 -12.87 4.81 -3.36
C ASN A 44 -11.99 5.29 -4.53
N VAL A 45 -11.38 6.48 -4.42
CA VAL A 45 -10.45 6.99 -5.43
C VAL A 45 -9.06 6.45 -5.11
N ILE A 46 -8.74 5.30 -5.71
CA ILE A 46 -7.42 4.67 -5.60
C ILE A 46 -6.67 4.88 -6.91
N LEU A 47 -5.61 5.67 -6.84
CA LEU A 47 -4.65 5.79 -7.93
C LEU A 47 -3.66 4.64 -7.85
N LYS A 48 -3.31 4.08 -9.00
CA LYS A 48 -2.31 3.02 -9.12
C LYS A 48 -1.22 3.47 -10.06
N GLY A 49 0.01 3.15 -9.70
CA GLY A 49 1.21 3.32 -10.50
C GLY A 49 2.11 2.11 -10.33
N VAL A 50 3.05 1.94 -11.25
CA VAL A 50 4.09 0.91 -11.16
C VAL A 50 5.41 1.58 -11.48
N THR A 51 6.45 1.21 -10.72
CA THR A 51 7.80 1.71 -10.97
C THR A 51 8.46 1.05 -12.18
N ASP A 52 9.21 1.83 -12.94
CA ASP A 52 10.03 1.36 -14.05
C ASP A 52 11.38 0.78 -13.58
N SER A 53 12.22 0.34 -14.52
CA SER A 53 13.57 -0.19 -14.26
C SER A 53 14.52 0.81 -13.58
N SER A 54 14.23 2.11 -13.67
CA SER A 54 14.95 3.18 -12.96
C SER A 54 14.36 3.49 -11.58
N GLY A 55 13.30 2.79 -11.17
CA GLY A 55 12.57 3.00 -9.93
C GLY A 55 11.64 4.20 -9.95
N LYS A 56 11.39 4.84 -11.10
CA LYS A 56 10.51 6.00 -11.22
C LYS A 56 9.06 5.57 -11.45
N TYR A 57 8.12 6.36 -10.96
CA TYR A 57 6.70 6.16 -11.16
C TYR A 57 5.96 7.48 -11.38
N ARG A 58 4.78 7.41 -12.01
CA ARG A 58 3.92 8.56 -12.27
C ARG A 58 2.46 8.19 -12.03
N MET A 59 1.72 9.04 -11.34
CA MET A 59 0.30 8.84 -10.97
C MET A 59 -0.50 10.12 -11.18
N GLY A 60 -1.78 10.00 -11.55
CA GLY A 60 -2.67 11.14 -11.77
C GLY A 60 -3.34 11.10 -13.15
N PRO A 61 -4.11 12.13 -13.53
CA PRO A 61 -4.20 13.46 -12.89
C PRO A 61 -5.03 13.51 -11.60
N VAL A 62 -4.61 14.33 -10.63
CA VAL A 62 -5.30 14.62 -9.36
C VAL A 62 -5.56 16.10 -9.16
N ARG A 63 -6.49 16.46 -8.26
CA ARG A 63 -6.79 17.86 -7.93
C ARG A 63 -5.77 18.48 -6.97
N ASN A 64 -5.48 17.82 -5.85
CA ASN A 64 -4.50 18.26 -4.86
C ASN A 64 -3.63 17.08 -4.46
N ILE A 65 -2.31 17.23 -4.51
CA ILE A 65 -1.36 16.13 -4.25
C ILE A 65 -1.13 15.88 -2.75
N GLU A 66 -1.41 16.88 -1.91
CA GLU A 66 -1.20 16.88 -0.45
C GLU A 66 -2.22 16.01 0.30
N ASP A 67 -3.37 15.74 -0.32
CA ASP A 67 -4.46 14.93 0.23
C ASP A 67 -4.22 13.41 0.04
N PHE A 68 -3.08 13.01 -0.52
CA PHE A 68 -2.81 11.64 -0.97
C PHE A 68 -1.73 10.98 -0.12
N ASP A 69 -2.11 9.87 0.52
CA ASP A 69 -1.15 8.98 1.16
C ASP A 69 -0.59 7.99 0.15
N ILE A 70 0.73 7.98 -0.02
CA ILE A 70 1.43 7.06 -0.91
C ILE A 70 1.75 5.78 -0.15
N ILE A 71 1.31 4.66 -0.70
CA ILE A 71 1.57 3.30 -0.22
C ILE A 71 2.33 2.57 -1.33
N ALA A 72 3.39 1.87 -0.97
CA ALA A 72 4.19 1.08 -1.90
C ALA A 72 4.23 -0.39 -1.45
N GLU A 73 3.98 -1.30 -2.37
CA GLU A 73 3.91 -2.73 -2.13
C GLU A 73 4.80 -3.48 -3.13
N LYS A 74 5.67 -4.34 -2.59
CA LYS A 74 6.42 -5.34 -3.36
C LYS A 74 6.92 -6.43 -2.41
N ASN A 75 6.72 -7.69 -2.78
CA ASN A 75 7.18 -8.83 -1.98
C ASN A 75 8.69 -8.76 -1.73
N GLY A 76 9.10 -9.02 -0.48
CA GLY A 76 10.49 -8.99 -0.07
C GLY A 76 11.08 -7.59 0.18
N TYR A 77 10.26 -6.53 0.10
CA TYR A 77 10.69 -5.16 0.36
C TYR A 77 9.80 -4.48 1.39
N LYS A 78 10.41 -3.63 2.21
CA LYS A 78 9.74 -2.62 3.01
C LYS A 78 10.02 -1.25 2.38
N PHE A 79 9.02 -0.38 2.36
CA PHE A 79 9.15 0.98 1.86
C PHE A 79 8.94 1.97 2.99
N GLU A 80 9.79 2.99 3.06
CA GLU A 80 9.73 4.05 4.04
C GLU A 80 9.63 5.40 3.32
N LYS A 81 8.73 6.27 3.78
CA LYS A 81 8.62 7.63 3.26
C LYS A 81 9.88 8.43 3.62
N THR A 82 10.29 9.33 2.74
CA THR A 82 11.38 10.28 3.00
C THR A 82 10.83 11.70 3.18
N ASP A 83 11.69 12.66 3.48
CA ASP A 83 11.31 14.07 3.58
C ASP A 83 10.92 14.67 2.22
N GLU A 84 11.37 14.06 1.12
CA GLU A 84 11.00 14.45 -0.24
C GLU A 84 9.71 13.75 -0.66
N LEU A 85 8.70 14.54 -1.04
CA LEU A 85 7.41 14.03 -1.52
C LEU A 85 7.62 13.16 -2.76
N GLY A 86 7.02 11.97 -2.77
CA GLY A 86 7.14 11.02 -3.88
C GLY A 86 8.46 10.24 -3.91
N VAL A 87 9.39 10.49 -2.98
CA VAL A 87 10.61 9.69 -2.84
C VAL A 87 10.45 8.69 -1.71
N LEU A 88 10.60 7.41 -2.05
CA LEU A 88 10.46 6.29 -1.13
C LEU A 88 11.80 5.57 -0.97
N ARG A 89 12.17 5.22 0.26
CA ARG A 89 13.32 4.37 0.53
C ARG A 89 12.89 2.90 0.54
N ALA A 90 13.48 2.09 -0.33
CA ALA A 90 13.30 0.65 -0.36
C ALA A 90 14.34 -0.04 0.51
N ILE A 91 13.89 -0.97 1.34
CA ILE A 91 14.73 -1.81 2.19
C ILE A 91 14.39 -3.26 1.87
N LYS A 92 15.40 -4.03 1.43
CA LYS A 92 15.22 -5.46 1.15
C LYS A 92 15.08 -6.21 2.47
N LEU A 93 13.98 -6.93 2.65
CA LEU A 93 13.69 -7.65 3.90
C LEU A 93 14.72 -8.73 4.20
N SER A 94 15.30 -9.34 3.16
CA SER A 94 16.39 -10.32 3.33
C SER A 94 17.67 -9.73 3.94
N GLN A 95 17.83 -8.41 3.96
CA GLN A 95 18.96 -7.74 4.59
C GLN A 95 18.67 -7.33 6.05
N LEU A 96 17.39 -7.29 6.43
CA LEU A 96 16.96 -6.93 7.80
C LEU A 96 17.07 -8.12 8.76
N ILE A 97 16.88 -9.35 8.24
CA ILE A 97 16.98 -10.57 9.02
C ILE A 97 18.29 -11.25 8.67
N ARG A 98 19.16 -11.42 9.67
CA ARG A 98 20.42 -12.15 9.49
C ARG A 98 20.11 -13.64 9.32
N PRO A 99 20.86 -14.38 8.50
CA PRO A 99 20.70 -15.82 8.45
C PRO A 99 20.92 -16.42 9.85
N GLY A 100 20.07 -17.36 10.24
CA GLY A 100 20.16 -18.00 11.55
C GLY A 100 18.89 -18.65 12.04
N GLU A 101 18.98 -19.27 13.22
CA GLU A 101 17.82 -19.82 13.93
C GLU A 101 17.11 -18.73 14.73
N TYR A 102 15.82 -18.57 14.46
CA TYR A 102 14.92 -17.65 15.16
C TYR A 102 13.89 -18.42 15.96
N PHE A 103 13.70 -18.00 17.21
CA PHE A 103 12.64 -18.52 18.07
C PHE A 103 11.40 -17.62 17.99
N LEU A 104 10.33 -18.15 17.41
CA LEU A 104 9.04 -17.50 17.32
C LEU A 104 8.15 -17.91 18.48
N ARG A 105 7.72 -16.93 19.28
CA ARG A 105 6.74 -17.12 20.35
C ARG A 105 5.54 -16.21 20.12
N PRO A 106 4.39 -16.73 19.65
CA PRO A 106 3.19 -15.93 19.52
C PRO A 106 2.67 -15.54 20.91
N ILE A 107 2.40 -14.24 21.11
CA ILE A 107 1.88 -13.70 22.37
C ILE A 107 0.62 -12.91 22.06
N LEU A 108 -0.54 -13.51 22.34
CA LEU A 108 -1.81 -12.81 22.46
C LEU A 108 -2.52 -13.31 23.71
N GLN A 109 -3.07 -12.40 24.50
CA GLN A 109 -3.66 -12.72 25.79
C GLN A 109 -4.92 -13.60 25.68
N GLU A 110 -5.64 -13.54 24.56
CA GLU A 110 -6.94 -14.18 24.36
C GLU A 110 -6.87 -15.48 23.54
N TYR A 111 -5.68 -15.84 23.03
CA TYR A 111 -5.46 -16.96 22.11
C TYR A 111 -4.34 -17.88 22.61
N GLN A 112 -4.62 -19.19 22.62
CA GLN A 112 -3.62 -20.22 22.84
C GLN A 112 -3.19 -20.76 21.48
N PHE A 113 -1.91 -20.58 21.16
CA PHE A 113 -1.35 -21.03 19.89
C PHE A 113 -0.75 -22.42 20.00
N GLU A 114 -0.95 -23.22 18.96
CA GLU A 114 -0.33 -24.53 18.78
C GLU A 114 0.52 -24.54 17.50
N PRO A 115 1.85 -24.76 17.60
CA PRO A 115 2.64 -24.91 18.83
C PRO A 115 2.82 -23.59 19.61
N LYS A 116 3.11 -23.68 20.92
CA LYS A 116 3.33 -22.50 21.79
C LYS A 116 4.60 -21.71 21.46
N SER A 117 5.52 -22.34 20.72
CA SER A 117 6.72 -21.75 20.17
C SER A 117 7.21 -22.57 18.99
N LEU A 118 7.85 -21.92 18.02
CA LEU A 118 8.45 -22.56 16.86
C LEU A 118 9.88 -22.03 16.67
N THR A 119 10.82 -22.92 16.35
CA THR A 119 12.15 -22.53 15.88
C THR A 119 12.13 -22.59 14.36
N ILE A 120 12.50 -21.48 13.71
CA ILE A 120 12.66 -21.44 12.25
C ILE A 120 14.10 -21.13 11.90
N ASN A 121 14.59 -21.77 10.84
CA ASN A 121 15.88 -21.45 10.27
C ASN A 121 15.64 -20.56 9.06
N ILE A 122 16.20 -19.35 9.06
CA ILE A 122 16.09 -18.42 7.94
C ILE A 122 17.43 -18.41 7.23
N ASN A 123 17.47 -18.86 5.97
CA ASN A 123 18.64 -18.72 5.12
C ASN A 123 18.70 -17.33 4.47
N GLU A 124 19.87 -16.93 3.99
CA GLU A 124 20.04 -15.64 3.33
C GLU A 124 19.16 -15.54 2.07
N GLY A 125 18.27 -14.54 2.04
CA GLY A 125 17.38 -14.34 0.88
C GLY A 125 16.10 -15.18 0.87
N GLU A 126 15.86 -16.01 1.87
CA GLU A 126 14.69 -16.91 1.92
C GLU A 126 13.52 -16.30 2.69
N LEU A 127 12.31 -16.46 2.14
CA LEU A 127 11.07 -16.04 2.80
C LEU A 127 10.38 -17.27 3.39
N GLU A 128 10.45 -17.42 4.70
CA GLU A 128 9.77 -18.47 5.45
C GLU A 128 8.38 -17.99 5.91
N THR A 129 7.33 -18.71 5.50
CA THR A 129 5.95 -18.42 5.92
C THR A 129 5.53 -19.42 6.98
N VAL A 130 5.22 -18.94 8.18
CA VAL A 130 4.78 -19.79 9.29
C VAL A 130 3.29 -19.58 9.55
N SER A 131 2.51 -20.65 9.42
CA SER A 131 1.10 -20.66 9.84
C SER A 131 0.98 -21.14 11.28
N LEU A 132 0.46 -20.29 12.17
CA LEU A 132 0.16 -20.65 13.56
C LEU A 132 -1.35 -20.75 13.73
N LYS A 133 -1.84 -21.86 14.33
CA LYS A 133 -3.25 -21.99 14.68
C LYS A 133 -3.45 -21.49 16.11
N GLY A 134 -4.22 -20.42 16.26
CA GLY A 134 -4.62 -19.86 17.55
C GLY A 134 -6.04 -20.28 17.92
N HIS A 135 -6.21 -20.91 19.07
CA HIS A 135 -7.51 -21.20 19.66
C HIS A 135 -7.87 -20.10 20.67
N ARG A 136 -8.93 -19.33 20.39
CA ARG A 136 -9.42 -18.29 21.32
C ARG A 136 -10.03 -18.97 22.56
N PHE A 137 -9.56 -18.60 23.76
CA PHE A 137 -9.99 -19.24 25.01
C PHE A 137 -10.56 -18.26 26.05
N ALA A 138 -10.51 -16.95 25.81
CA ALA A 138 -11.06 -15.94 26.72
C ALA A 138 -11.91 -14.89 25.97
N TYR A 139 -13.00 -14.48 26.60
CA TYR A 139 -13.80 -13.31 26.20
C TYR A 139 -13.60 -12.22 27.24
N ARG A 140 -13.23 -11.01 26.81
CA ARG A 140 -13.32 -9.82 27.68
C ARG A 140 -14.78 -9.35 27.71
N TYR A 141 -15.45 -9.48 28.85
CA TYR A 141 -16.66 -8.72 29.12
C TYR A 141 -16.26 -7.31 29.54
N PHE A 142 -16.55 -6.33 28.70
CA PHE A 142 -16.60 -4.93 29.14
C PHE A 142 -17.96 -4.72 29.79
N SER A 143 -18.02 -4.83 31.11
CA SER A 143 -19.17 -4.33 31.87
C SER A 143 -19.04 -2.80 31.94
N THR A 144 -19.90 -2.07 31.24
CA THR A 144 -20.12 -0.65 31.50
C THR A 144 -20.82 -0.54 32.85
N PHE A 145 -20.14 0.01 33.85
CA PHE A 145 -20.80 0.43 35.10
C PHE A 145 -21.59 1.70 34.79
N GLU A 146 -22.92 1.65 34.94
CA GLU A 146 -23.78 2.84 35.10
C GLU A 146 -23.63 3.44 36.50
#